data_AF-A0A662IY93-F1
#
_entry.id   AF-A0A662IY93-F1
#
_cell.length_a   1.000
_cell.length_b   1.000
_cell.length_c   1.000
_cell.angle_alpha   90.00
_cell.angle_beta   90.00
_cell.angle_gamma   90.00
#
_symmetry.space_group_name_H-M   'P 1'
#
loop_
_entity.id
_entity.type
_entity.pdbx_description
1 polymer ?
#
loop_
_entity_poly.entity_id
_entity_poly.type
_entity_poly.pdbx_seq_one_letter_code
_entity_poly.pdbx_strand_id
1 'polypeptide(L)'
;MKSEEELYKVYQALGNPQRRKIIYLLGSRGPLSFSELKKSLNISVGALYYNIDQLGDLILQAPDKRYALTSKGMAVFNLMKSEEDLLEAVKTGSTIPSWAWSVYNGVRQLFFPREILSILYAKPKLGLITALAVMVIGALVCSLTGTDVFLTYIRTGFKGSFAIPELNLYVRTDPRLFSAVTFIATWFIFSIIPYTVVSALKWEWDWNKLSRFLEGSAVSMLPAAIYVVIHSAVMSTGITGYATFASLGALFGILWALMIGSIAASLSIVKRISGSKALIIMVIVAYLCMTAQQALIVKWFATP
;
A
#
# COMPACT_ATOMS: atom_id res chain seq x y z
N MET A 1 -17.35 -20.46 12.68
CA MET A 1 -18.11 -21.68 12.33
C MET A 1 -18.23 -21.92 10.84
N LYS A 2 -19.20 -21.34 10.09
CA LYS A 2 -19.40 -21.73 8.66
C LYS A 2 -18.18 -21.53 7.75
N SER A 3 -17.42 -20.45 7.92
CA SER A 3 -16.19 -20.20 7.12
C SER A 3 -15.01 -21.10 7.51
N GLU A 4 -14.93 -21.55 8.77
CA GLU A 4 -13.85 -22.43 9.24
C GLU A 4 -14.05 -23.85 8.74
N GLU A 5 -15.30 -24.33 8.71
CA GLU A 5 -15.66 -25.61 8.11
C GLU A 5 -15.41 -25.64 6.60
N GLU A 6 -15.76 -24.57 5.88
CA GLU A 6 -15.44 -24.45 4.44
C GLU A 6 -13.94 -24.47 4.19
N LEU A 7 -13.17 -23.73 5.00
CA LEU A 7 -11.72 -23.72 4.91
C LEU A 7 -11.11 -25.10 5.19
N TYR A 8 -11.63 -25.81 6.20
CA TYR A 8 -11.19 -27.15 6.54
C TYR A 8 -11.46 -28.16 5.41
N LYS A 9 -12.61 -28.06 4.72
CA LYS A 9 -12.91 -28.89 3.54
C LYS A 9 -11.92 -28.64 2.40
N VAL A 10 -11.57 -27.38 2.14
CA VAL A 10 -10.55 -27.04 1.14
C VAL A 10 -9.18 -27.61 1.54
N TYR A 11 -8.77 -27.50 2.80
CA TYR A 11 -7.52 -28.09 3.27
C TYR A 11 -7.51 -29.62 3.16
N GLN A 12 -8.61 -30.29 3.51
CA GLN A 12 -8.73 -31.73 3.31
C GLN A 12 -8.61 -32.10 1.84
N ALA A 13 -9.31 -31.39 0.94
CA ALA A 13 -9.23 -31.61 -0.51
C ALA A 13 -7.78 -31.45 -1.03
N LEU A 14 -7.08 -30.42 -0.57
CA LEU A 14 -5.70 -30.15 -0.99
C LEU A 14 -4.65 -31.06 -0.35
N GLY A 15 -4.99 -31.81 0.69
CA GLY A 15 -4.06 -32.74 1.36
C GLY A 15 -3.54 -33.88 0.47
N ASN A 16 -4.24 -34.20 -0.62
CA ASN A 16 -3.82 -35.27 -1.55
C ASN A 16 -3.08 -34.69 -2.77
N PRO A 17 -1.87 -35.18 -3.12
CA PRO A 17 -1.11 -34.70 -4.27
C PRO A 17 -1.83 -34.88 -5.62
N GLN A 18 -2.66 -35.91 -5.78
CA GLN A 18 -3.41 -36.14 -7.01
C GLN A 18 -4.54 -35.12 -7.19
N ARG A 19 -5.23 -34.75 -6.09
CA ARG A 19 -6.24 -33.66 -6.09
C ARG A 19 -5.62 -32.32 -6.46
N ARG A 20 -4.44 -31.99 -5.92
CA ARG A 20 -3.69 -30.79 -6.33
C ARG A 20 -3.34 -30.81 -7.82
N LYS A 21 -2.86 -31.95 -8.35
CA LYS A 21 -2.59 -32.09 -9.80
C LYS A 21 -3.85 -31.93 -10.66
N ILE A 22 -5.01 -32.44 -10.23
CA ILE A 22 -6.27 -32.22 -10.95
C ILE A 22 -6.59 -30.72 -11.03
N ILE A 23 -6.53 -30.01 -9.90
CA ILE A 23 -6.78 -28.56 -9.86
C ILE A 23 -5.79 -27.83 -10.78
N TYR A 24 -4.51 -28.19 -10.72
CA TYR A 24 -3.47 -27.59 -11.57
C TYR A 24 -3.73 -27.83 -13.06
N LEU A 25 -4.08 -29.06 -13.46
CA LEU A 25 -4.37 -29.40 -14.85
C LEU A 25 -5.59 -28.64 -15.39
N LEU A 26 -6.68 -28.58 -14.61
CA LEU A 26 -7.90 -27.88 -15.00
C LEU A 26 -7.70 -26.35 -15.03
N GLY A 27 -6.91 -25.79 -14.12
CA GLY A 27 -6.60 -24.36 -14.09
C GLY A 27 -5.63 -23.92 -15.18
N SER A 28 -4.66 -24.76 -15.54
CA SER A 28 -3.64 -24.45 -16.57
C SER A 28 -4.09 -24.75 -17.99
N ARG A 29 -4.87 -25.81 -18.21
CA ARG A 29 -5.29 -26.27 -19.56
C ARG A 29 -6.76 -26.01 -19.87
N GLY A 30 -7.54 -25.57 -18.88
CA GLY A 30 -8.99 -25.44 -19.01
C GLY A 30 -9.73 -26.78 -18.88
N PRO A 31 -10.98 -26.86 -19.35
CA PRO A 31 -11.82 -28.04 -19.14
C PRO A 31 -11.30 -29.31 -19.81
N LEU A 32 -11.16 -30.40 -19.03
CA LEU A 32 -10.64 -31.69 -19.49
C LEU A 32 -11.65 -32.83 -19.30
N SER A 33 -11.67 -33.77 -20.22
CA SER A 33 -12.44 -35.01 -20.10
C SER A 33 -11.85 -35.96 -19.05
N PHE A 34 -12.66 -36.92 -18.60
CA PHE A 34 -12.21 -37.97 -17.66
C PHE A 34 -10.98 -38.73 -18.20
N SER A 35 -10.98 -39.07 -19.49
CA SER A 35 -9.89 -39.79 -20.14
C SER A 35 -8.59 -38.99 -20.18
N GLU A 36 -8.67 -37.67 -20.42
CA GLU A 36 -7.50 -36.78 -20.41
C GLU A 36 -6.91 -36.61 -19.01
N LEU A 37 -7.76 -36.46 -17.99
CA LEU A 37 -7.33 -36.42 -16.59
C LEU A 37 -6.68 -37.74 -16.18
N LYS A 38 -7.31 -38.88 -16.48
CA LYS A 38 -6.76 -40.22 -16.20
C LYS A 38 -5.39 -40.40 -16.83
N LYS A 39 -5.26 -40.06 -18.13
CA LYS A 39 -4.01 -40.17 -18.87
C LYS A 39 -2.91 -39.28 -18.27
N SER A 40 -3.25 -38.06 -17.87
CA SER A 40 -2.30 -37.10 -17.31
C SER A 40 -1.83 -37.46 -15.90
N LEU A 41 -2.70 -38.09 -15.09
CA LEU A 41 -2.42 -38.46 -13.70
C LEU A 41 -1.83 -39.87 -13.55
N ASN A 42 -2.01 -40.73 -14.55
CA ASN A 42 -1.60 -42.14 -14.55
C ASN A 42 -2.13 -42.93 -13.33
N ILE A 43 -3.44 -42.81 -13.07
CA ILE A 43 -4.12 -43.49 -11.94
C ILE A 43 -5.26 -44.41 -12.42
N SER A 44 -5.72 -45.30 -11.53
CA SER A 44 -6.85 -46.19 -11.82
C SER A 44 -8.17 -45.42 -11.96
N VAL A 45 -9.16 -46.03 -12.62
CA VAL A 45 -10.48 -45.43 -12.85
C VAL A 45 -11.16 -45.10 -11.51
N GLY A 46 -11.20 -46.06 -10.58
CA GLY A 46 -11.79 -45.86 -9.25
C GLY A 46 -11.06 -44.79 -8.44
N ALA A 47 -9.73 -44.73 -8.53
CA ALA A 47 -8.96 -43.68 -7.87
C ALA A 47 -9.29 -42.29 -8.43
N LEU A 48 -9.46 -42.15 -9.75
CA LEU A 48 -9.83 -40.86 -10.33
C LEU A 48 -11.22 -40.40 -9.90
N TYR A 49 -12.21 -41.31 -9.91
CA TYR A 49 -13.56 -40.99 -9.41
C TYR A 49 -13.54 -40.54 -7.95
N TYR A 50 -12.79 -41.24 -7.10
CA TYR A 50 -12.65 -40.86 -5.70
C TYR A 50 -12.03 -39.47 -5.54
N ASN A 51 -10.97 -39.15 -6.29
CA ASN A 51 -10.33 -37.83 -6.20
C ASN A 51 -11.24 -36.71 -6.72
N ILE A 52 -12.02 -36.95 -7.78
CA ILE A 52 -13.00 -36.00 -8.33
C ILE A 52 -14.13 -35.73 -7.32
N ASP A 53 -14.71 -36.78 -6.75
CA ASP A 53 -15.78 -36.66 -5.75
C ASP A 53 -15.31 -35.85 -4.53
N GLN A 54 -14.10 -36.14 -4.06
CA GLN A 54 -13.49 -35.47 -2.92
C GLN A 54 -13.00 -34.03 -3.21
N LEU A 55 -13.03 -33.57 -4.45
CA LEU A 55 -12.80 -32.17 -4.81
C LEU A 55 -14.08 -31.34 -4.66
N GLY A 56 -15.25 -31.98 -4.58
CA GLY A 56 -16.53 -31.34 -4.27
C GLY A 56 -16.81 -30.09 -5.12
N ASP A 57 -17.12 -28.98 -4.45
CA ASP A 57 -17.49 -27.71 -5.08
C ASP A 57 -16.31 -26.92 -5.67
N LEU A 58 -15.08 -27.47 -5.67
CA LEU A 58 -13.94 -26.88 -6.38
C LEU A 58 -13.98 -27.17 -7.88
N ILE A 59 -14.69 -28.22 -8.29
CA ILE A 59 -14.82 -28.61 -9.68
C ILE A 59 -16.28 -28.74 -10.07
N LEU A 60 -16.57 -28.62 -11.36
CA LEU A 60 -17.88 -28.87 -11.94
C LEU A 60 -17.71 -29.77 -13.16
N GLN A 61 -18.73 -30.59 -13.43
CA GLN A 61 -18.84 -31.30 -14.70
C GLN A 61 -19.78 -30.52 -15.62
N ALA A 62 -19.26 -30.07 -16.76
CA ALA A 62 -20.01 -29.36 -17.77
C ALA A 62 -20.89 -30.34 -18.58
N PRO A 63 -21.89 -29.83 -19.34
CA PRO A 63 -22.82 -30.67 -20.12
C PRO A 63 -22.12 -31.59 -21.14
N ASP A 64 -20.94 -31.20 -21.61
CA ASP A 64 -20.08 -31.97 -22.51
C ASP A 64 -19.27 -33.09 -21.80
N LYS A 65 -19.59 -33.37 -20.53
CA LYS A 65 -18.91 -34.32 -19.63
C LYS A 65 -17.46 -33.97 -19.31
N ARG A 66 -17.00 -32.76 -19.62
CA ARG A 66 -15.68 -32.27 -19.20
C ARG A 66 -15.74 -31.69 -17.80
N TYR A 67 -14.65 -31.83 -17.06
CA TYR A 67 -14.49 -31.23 -15.76
C TYR A 67 -13.83 -29.87 -15.91
N ALA A 68 -14.30 -28.88 -15.17
CA ALA A 68 -13.76 -27.53 -15.11
C ALA A 68 -13.66 -27.07 -13.65
N LEU A 69 -12.84 -26.06 -13.38
CA LEU A 69 -12.81 -25.42 -12.07
C LEU A 69 -14.05 -24.54 -11.88
N THR A 70 -14.62 -24.55 -10.68
CA THR A 70 -15.56 -23.50 -10.25
C THR A 70 -14.81 -22.21 -9.92
N SER A 71 -15.53 -21.13 -9.62
CA SER A 71 -14.92 -19.89 -9.11
C SER A 71 -14.05 -20.13 -7.87
N LYS A 72 -14.50 -21.03 -6.97
CA LYS A 72 -13.75 -21.45 -5.77
C LYS A 72 -12.51 -22.25 -6.17
N GLY A 73 -12.65 -23.22 -7.07
CA GLY A 73 -11.52 -23.98 -7.59
C GLY A 73 -10.45 -23.10 -8.27
N MET A 74 -10.87 -22.07 -9.00
CA MET A 74 -9.98 -21.12 -9.64
C MET A 74 -9.22 -20.26 -8.63
N ALA A 75 -9.89 -19.84 -7.54
CA ALA A 75 -9.22 -19.14 -6.44
C ALA A 75 -8.15 -20.03 -5.77
N VAL A 76 -8.45 -21.32 -5.57
CA VAL A 76 -7.52 -22.31 -5.03
C VAL A 76 -6.35 -22.56 -5.98
N PHE A 77 -6.60 -22.70 -7.29
CA PHE A 77 -5.56 -22.83 -8.31
C PHE A 77 -4.60 -21.63 -8.29
N ASN A 78 -5.11 -20.41 -8.24
CA ASN A 78 -4.29 -19.21 -8.19
C ASN A 78 -3.43 -19.13 -6.92
N LEU A 79 -3.97 -19.59 -5.78
CA LEU A 79 -3.22 -19.67 -4.52
C LEU A 79 -2.09 -20.70 -4.62
N MET A 80 -2.39 -21.92 -5.09
CA MET A 80 -1.39 -22.96 -5.31
C MET A 80 -0.30 -22.52 -6.28
N LYS A 81 -0.67 -21.92 -7.41
CA LYS A 81 0.29 -21.40 -8.40
C LYS A 81 1.19 -20.34 -7.80
N SER A 82 0.65 -19.42 -7.00
CA SER A 82 1.46 -18.40 -6.32
C SER A 82 2.43 -18.98 -5.29
N GLU A 83 2.03 -20.07 -4.61
CA GLU A 83 2.89 -20.79 -3.67
C GLU A 83 3.96 -21.61 -4.42
N GLU A 84 3.62 -22.24 -5.54
CA GLU A 84 4.55 -22.93 -6.42
C GLU A 84 5.54 -21.97 -7.08
N ASP A 85 5.12 -20.79 -7.55
CA ASP A 85 6.01 -19.73 -8.05
C ASP A 85 6.97 -19.25 -6.94
N LEU A 86 6.48 -19.18 -5.70
CA LEU A 86 7.27 -18.79 -4.53
C LEU A 86 8.23 -19.91 -4.09
N LEU A 87 7.80 -21.16 -4.16
CA LEU A 87 8.61 -22.35 -3.89
C LEU A 87 9.61 -22.62 -5.01
N GLU A 88 9.27 -22.35 -6.27
CA GLU A 88 10.18 -22.36 -7.41
C GLU A 88 11.17 -21.23 -7.29
N ALA A 89 10.77 -20.02 -6.90
CA ALA A 89 11.73 -18.95 -6.61
C ALA A 89 12.73 -19.34 -5.51
N VAL A 90 12.29 -20.11 -4.50
CA VAL A 90 13.12 -20.68 -3.43
C VAL A 90 13.99 -21.85 -3.93
N LYS A 91 13.47 -22.74 -4.79
CA LYS A 91 14.16 -23.95 -5.29
C LYS A 91 15.11 -23.69 -6.46
N THR A 92 14.70 -22.83 -7.39
CA THR A 92 15.49 -22.47 -8.58
C THR A 92 16.62 -21.51 -8.26
N GLY A 93 16.71 -21.03 -7.00
CA GLY A 93 17.77 -20.13 -6.59
C GLY A 93 17.89 -18.99 -7.60
N SER A 94 16.80 -18.23 -7.78
CA SER A 94 16.94 -16.91 -8.39
C SER A 94 17.79 -16.09 -7.42
N THR A 95 19.11 -16.27 -7.58
CA THR A 95 20.17 -15.79 -6.71
C THR A 95 20.30 -14.30 -6.96
N ILE A 96 19.36 -13.55 -6.39
CA ILE A 96 19.73 -12.28 -5.81
C ILE A 96 20.83 -12.65 -4.80
N PRO A 97 22.08 -12.18 -4.98
CA PRO A 97 23.16 -12.46 -4.04
C PRO A 97 22.71 -12.18 -2.60
N SER A 98 23.23 -12.91 -1.60
CA SER A 98 22.81 -12.71 -0.19
C SER A 98 22.91 -11.25 0.27
N TRP A 99 23.91 -10.52 -0.22
CA TRP A 99 24.05 -9.08 -0.02
C TRP A 99 22.90 -8.28 -0.66
N ALA A 100 22.53 -8.60 -1.90
CA ALA A 100 21.46 -7.92 -2.63
C ALA A 100 20.08 -8.26 -2.05
N TRP A 101 19.88 -9.44 -1.47
CA TRP A 101 18.66 -9.79 -0.73
C TRP A 101 18.59 -9.03 0.60
N SER A 102 19.73 -8.87 1.28
CA SER A 102 19.83 -8.06 2.49
C SER A 102 19.57 -6.58 2.19
N VAL A 103 20.11 -6.05 1.08
CA VAL A 103 19.83 -4.69 0.60
C VAL A 103 18.36 -4.55 0.20
N TYR A 104 17.80 -5.52 -0.54
CA TYR A 104 16.40 -5.52 -0.92
C TYR A 104 15.48 -5.49 0.31
N ASN A 105 15.76 -6.32 1.32
CA ASN A 105 15.00 -6.32 2.56
C ASN A 105 15.17 -5.02 3.35
N GLY A 106 16.38 -4.46 3.41
CA GLY A 106 16.63 -3.16 4.03
C GLY A 106 15.85 -2.04 3.35
N VAL A 107 15.93 -1.95 2.03
CA VAL A 107 15.19 -0.96 1.22
C VAL A 107 13.68 -1.19 1.38
N ARG A 108 13.21 -2.43 1.30
CA ARG A 108 11.79 -2.77 1.49
C ARG A 108 11.31 -2.37 2.88
N GLN A 109 12.08 -2.62 3.93
CA GLN A 109 11.72 -2.27 5.30
C GLN A 109 11.73 -0.75 5.50
N LEU A 110 12.63 -0.03 4.83
CA LEU A 110 12.68 1.43 4.89
C LEU A 110 11.49 2.08 4.19
N PHE A 111 11.19 1.68 2.95
CA PHE A 111 10.08 2.23 2.16
C PHE A 111 8.71 1.66 2.57
N PHE A 112 8.67 0.46 3.13
CA PHE A 112 7.44 -0.24 3.49
C PHE A 112 7.59 -0.91 4.87
N PRO A 113 7.68 -0.13 5.97
CA PRO A 113 7.97 -0.61 7.33
C PRO A 113 6.80 -1.35 7.97
N ARG A 114 6.31 -2.40 7.31
CA ARG A 114 5.12 -3.17 7.71
C ARG A 114 5.29 -3.82 9.08
N GLU A 115 6.50 -4.27 9.40
CA GLU A 115 6.83 -4.93 10.68
C GLU A 115 6.84 -3.94 11.84
N ILE A 116 7.45 -2.77 11.66
CA ILE A 116 7.48 -1.72 12.69
C ILE A 116 6.06 -1.23 12.94
N LEU A 117 5.29 -0.99 11.87
CA LEU A 117 3.89 -0.57 11.97
C LEU A 117 3.02 -1.66 12.60
N SER A 118 3.23 -2.94 12.29
CA SER A 118 2.42 -4.02 12.89
C SER A 118 2.66 -4.14 14.40
N ILE A 119 3.89 -3.94 14.87
CA ILE A 119 4.22 -3.85 16.31
C ILE A 119 3.49 -2.66 16.94
N LEU A 120 3.47 -1.52 16.26
CA LEU A 120 2.76 -0.33 16.72
C LEU A 120 1.26 -0.58 16.84
N TYR A 121 0.67 -1.23 15.83
CA TYR A 121 -0.74 -1.61 15.80
C TYR A 121 -1.13 -2.67 16.84
N ALA A 122 -0.18 -3.47 17.31
CA ALA A 122 -0.38 -4.42 18.40
C ALA A 122 -0.48 -3.73 19.77
N LYS A 123 0.07 -2.51 19.92
CA LYS A 123 0.09 -1.74 21.17
C LYS A 123 -0.63 -0.39 21.00
N PRO A 124 -1.98 -0.35 21.13
CA PRO A 124 -2.78 0.82 20.75
C PRO A 124 -2.39 2.11 21.49
N LYS A 125 -2.08 2.02 22.79
CA LYS A 125 -1.64 3.19 23.58
C LYS A 125 -0.34 3.79 23.06
N LEU A 126 0.63 2.94 22.69
CA LEU A 126 1.91 3.40 22.16
C LEU A 126 1.73 4.02 20.78
N GLY A 127 0.91 3.40 19.91
CA GLY A 127 0.59 3.94 18.59
C GLY A 127 0.03 5.35 18.65
N LEU A 128 -0.98 5.57 19.49
CA LEU A 128 -1.57 6.90 19.66
C LEU A 128 -0.55 7.94 20.16
N ILE A 129 0.26 7.61 21.17
CA ILE A 129 1.28 8.51 21.70
C ILE A 129 2.30 8.89 20.62
N THR A 130 2.78 7.90 19.85
CA THR A 130 3.74 8.15 18.77
C THR A 130 3.13 8.99 17.64
N ALA A 131 1.88 8.74 17.26
CA ALA A 131 1.18 9.51 16.24
C ALA A 131 1.05 10.98 16.66
N LEU A 132 0.60 11.24 17.90
CA LEU A 132 0.49 12.58 18.45
C LEU A 132 1.85 13.28 18.53
N ALA A 133 2.89 12.57 18.97
CA ALA A 133 4.24 13.12 19.04
C ALA A 133 4.75 13.56 17.66
N VAL A 134 4.61 12.70 16.64
CA VAL A 134 5.03 13.02 15.26
C VAL A 134 4.25 14.21 14.71
N MET A 135 2.94 14.27 14.94
CA MET A 135 2.11 15.38 14.45
C MET A 135 2.42 16.70 15.15
N VAL A 136 2.59 16.70 16.47
CA VAL A 136 2.93 17.90 17.24
C VAL A 136 4.33 18.39 16.87
N ILE A 137 5.32 17.51 16.82
CA ILE A 137 6.70 17.88 16.44
C ILE A 137 6.72 18.37 14.99
N GLY A 138 6.06 17.68 14.06
CA GLY A 138 6.01 18.09 12.65
C GLY A 138 5.36 19.46 12.46
N ALA A 139 4.22 19.70 13.09
CA ALA A 139 3.53 20.99 13.04
C ALA A 139 4.36 22.11 13.68
N LEU A 140 5.01 21.85 14.82
CA LEU A 140 5.90 22.81 15.48
C LEU A 140 7.11 23.15 14.62
N VAL A 141 7.76 22.14 14.02
CA VAL A 141 8.90 22.35 13.11
C VAL A 141 8.48 23.19 11.91
N CYS A 142 7.35 22.89 11.27
CA CYS A 142 6.84 23.72 10.16
C CYS A 142 6.54 25.16 10.62
N SER A 143 5.92 25.33 11.80
CA SER A 143 5.61 26.64 12.38
C SER A 143 6.84 27.47 12.73
N LEU A 144 7.89 26.85 13.28
CA LEU A 144 9.11 27.54 13.71
C LEU A 144 9.98 27.92 12.51
N THR A 145 10.04 27.05 11.51
CA THR A 145 10.85 27.25 10.30
C THR A 145 10.15 28.14 9.26
N GLY A 146 8.83 28.30 9.34
CA GLY A 146 8.04 28.98 8.31
C GLY A 146 8.08 28.26 6.96
N THR A 147 8.26 26.93 7.01
CA THR A 147 8.28 26.06 5.82
C THR A 147 6.91 25.42 5.69
N ASP A 148 6.18 25.77 4.63
CA ASP A 148 4.89 25.18 4.33
C ASP A 148 5.11 23.84 3.62
N VAL A 149 4.48 22.79 4.13
CA VAL A 149 4.40 21.48 3.46
C VAL A 149 2.95 21.32 3.02
N PHE A 150 2.68 21.52 1.73
CA PHE A 150 1.34 21.37 1.19
C PHE A 150 1.33 20.37 0.05
N LEU A 151 0.68 19.22 0.30
CA LEU A 151 0.68 18.09 -0.62
C LEU A 151 2.12 17.76 -1.01
N THR A 152 2.43 17.65 -2.30
CA THR A 152 3.78 17.39 -2.84
C THR A 152 4.65 18.65 -3.03
N TYR A 153 4.27 19.80 -2.48
CA TYR A 153 5.05 21.04 -2.55
C TYR A 153 5.65 21.42 -1.21
N ILE A 154 6.83 22.03 -1.26
CA ILE A 154 7.41 22.73 -0.13
C ILE A 154 7.69 24.16 -0.52
N ARG A 155 7.20 25.09 0.31
CA ARG A 155 7.39 26.53 0.13
C ARG A 155 8.08 27.11 1.33
N THR A 156 9.07 27.96 1.10
CA THR A 156 9.68 28.79 2.15
C THR A 156 9.30 30.25 1.98
N GLY A 157 9.21 30.97 3.09
CA GLY A 157 9.09 32.44 3.07
C GLY A 157 7.70 32.96 2.71
N PHE A 158 6.62 32.24 3.07
CA PHE A 158 5.26 32.75 2.91
C PHE A 158 5.06 34.03 3.72
N LYS A 159 4.54 35.09 3.07
CA LYS A 159 4.34 36.42 3.68
C LYS A 159 2.97 36.62 4.32
N GLY A 160 2.15 35.57 4.46
CA GLY A 160 0.92 35.61 5.26
C GLY A 160 -0.33 36.07 4.51
N SER A 161 -0.27 36.14 3.18
CA SER A 161 -1.42 36.51 2.34
C SER A 161 -1.54 35.52 1.19
N PHE A 162 -2.69 34.86 1.06
CA PHE A 162 -3.04 34.17 -0.17
C PHE A 162 -4.41 34.64 -0.66
N ALA A 163 -4.54 34.75 -1.98
CA ALA A 163 -5.77 35.12 -2.66
C ALA A 163 -6.14 34.01 -3.64
N ILE A 164 -7.42 33.64 -3.68
CA ILE A 164 -7.99 32.80 -4.74
C ILE A 164 -8.96 33.69 -5.52
N PRO A 165 -8.51 34.26 -6.66
CA PRO A 165 -9.31 35.22 -7.43
C PRO A 165 -10.68 34.67 -7.85
N GLU A 166 -10.76 33.38 -8.20
CA GLU A 166 -12.00 32.77 -8.71
C GLU A 166 -13.08 32.55 -7.65
N LEU A 167 -12.68 32.50 -6.38
CA LEU A 167 -13.58 32.38 -5.23
C LEU A 167 -13.75 33.69 -4.48
N ASN A 168 -13.15 34.79 -4.98
CA ASN A 168 -13.10 36.10 -4.35
C ASN A 168 -12.66 36.04 -2.87
N LEU A 169 -11.76 35.10 -2.57
CA LEU A 169 -11.36 34.71 -1.23
C LEU A 169 -9.97 35.27 -0.93
N TYR A 170 -9.92 36.26 -0.04
CA TYR A 170 -8.69 36.88 0.44
C TYR A 170 -8.48 36.51 1.90
N VAL A 171 -7.44 35.73 2.18
CA VAL A 171 -7.18 35.24 3.53
C VAL A 171 -5.79 35.72 3.96
N ARG A 172 -5.79 36.63 4.95
CA ARG A 172 -4.58 37.08 5.64
C ARG A 172 -4.44 36.26 6.91
N THR A 173 -3.37 35.48 7.00
CA THR A 173 -3.10 34.57 8.12
C THR A 173 -1.65 34.74 8.58
N ASP A 174 -1.40 34.48 9.86
CA ASP A 174 -0.02 34.42 10.35
C ASP A 174 0.72 33.30 9.60
N PRO A 175 1.86 33.60 8.93
CA PRO A 175 2.64 32.60 8.21
C PRO A 175 2.94 31.34 9.01
N ARG A 176 3.20 31.48 10.32
CA ARG A 176 3.58 30.36 11.19
C ARG A 176 2.43 29.38 11.40
N LEU A 177 1.24 29.92 11.65
CA LEU A 177 0.01 29.13 11.78
C LEU A 177 -0.34 28.46 10.45
N PHE A 178 -0.15 29.17 9.34
CA PHE A 178 -0.39 28.60 8.00
C PHE A 178 0.51 27.40 7.71
N SER A 179 1.81 27.46 8.03
CA SER A 179 2.73 26.32 7.87
C SER A 179 2.33 25.10 8.69
N ALA A 180 1.90 25.29 9.94
CA ALA A 180 1.40 24.19 10.78
C ALA A 180 0.13 23.56 10.21
N VAL A 181 -0.82 24.39 9.76
CA VAL A 181 -2.08 23.94 9.18
C VAL A 181 -1.86 23.18 7.87
N THR A 182 -0.95 23.63 7.01
CA THR A 182 -0.65 22.93 5.75
C THR A 182 -0.05 21.54 5.97
N PHE A 183 0.82 21.38 6.97
CA PHE A 183 1.34 20.06 7.35
C PHE A 183 0.22 19.11 7.80
N ILE A 184 -0.68 19.57 8.68
CA ILE A 184 -1.84 18.78 9.14
C ILE A 184 -2.81 18.50 8.00
N ALA A 185 -3.05 19.46 7.10
CA ALA A 185 -3.89 19.28 5.94
C ALA A 185 -3.31 18.22 4.98
N THR A 186 -1.99 18.24 4.78
CA THR A 186 -1.28 17.24 3.97
C THR A 186 -1.46 15.84 4.54
N TRP A 187 -1.23 15.66 5.85
CA TRP A 187 -1.52 14.40 6.55
C TRP A 187 -2.96 13.93 6.31
N PHE A 188 -3.90 14.83 6.53
CA PHE A 188 -5.33 14.51 6.47
C PHE A 188 -5.74 14.09 5.06
N ILE A 189 -5.29 14.81 4.03
CA ILE A 189 -5.59 14.50 2.63
C ILE A 189 -4.99 13.14 2.23
N PHE A 190 -3.71 12.91 2.52
CA PHE A 190 -3.03 11.65 2.24
C PHE A 190 -3.54 10.46 3.08
N SER A 191 -4.38 10.71 4.07
CA SER A 191 -5.04 9.67 4.86
C SER A 191 -6.48 9.42 4.39
N ILE A 192 -7.29 10.47 4.25
CA ILE A 192 -8.71 10.31 3.95
C ILE A 192 -8.93 9.79 2.52
N ILE A 193 -8.26 10.35 1.51
CA ILE A 193 -8.46 9.96 0.10
C ILE A 193 -8.18 8.47 -0.14
N PRO A 194 -7.01 7.91 0.22
CA PRO A 194 -6.76 6.49 -0.08
C PRO A 194 -7.64 5.56 0.75
N TYR A 195 -8.02 5.97 1.98
CA TYR A 195 -8.94 5.19 2.79
C TYR A 195 -10.34 5.12 2.15
N THR A 196 -10.86 6.26 1.67
CA THR A 196 -12.18 6.33 1.02
C THR A 196 -12.19 5.53 -0.27
N VAL A 197 -11.15 5.64 -1.10
CA VAL A 197 -11.00 4.86 -2.34
C VAL A 197 -11.05 3.36 -2.06
N VAL A 198 -10.27 2.85 -1.10
CA VAL A 198 -10.29 1.42 -0.76
C VAL A 198 -11.62 0.99 -0.16
N SER A 199 -12.23 1.84 0.67
CA SER A 199 -13.54 1.56 1.28
C SER A 199 -14.64 1.45 0.23
N ALA A 200 -14.64 2.34 -0.77
CA ALA A 200 -15.56 2.31 -1.89
C ALA A 200 -15.35 1.07 -2.77
N LEU A 201 -14.10 0.72 -3.09
CA LEU A 201 -13.77 -0.47 -3.89
C LEU A 201 -14.19 -1.79 -3.22
N LYS A 202 -14.20 -1.84 -1.87
CA LYS A 202 -14.64 -3.01 -1.11
C LYS A 202 -16.10 -2.96 -0.67
N TRP A 203 -16.79 -1.84 -0.89
CA TRP A 203 -18.12 -1.58 -0.32
C TRP A 203 -18.16 -1.75 1.22
N GLU A 204 -17.08 -1.35 1.91
CA GLU A 204 -16.92 -1.50 3.36
C GLU A 204 -16.46 -0.18 4.01
N TRP A 205 -17.32 0.46 4.79
CA TRP A 205 -16.98 1.61 5.64
C TRP A 205 -16.96 1.24 7.13
N ASP A 206 -15.89 1.59 7.82
CA ASP A 206 -15.69 1.27 9.25
C ASP A 206 -14.87 2.38 9.93
N TRP A 207 -15.44 2.99 10.97
CA TRP A 207 -14.82 4.10 11.72
C TRP A 207 -13.67 3.64 12.61
N ASN A 208 -13.70 2.40 13.11
CA ASN A 208 -12.63 1.84 13.92
C ASN A 208 -11.41 1.51 13.05
N LYS A 209 -11.63 1.06 11.81
CA LYS A 209 -10.53 0.92 10.85
C LYS A 209 -9.98 2.28 10.43
N LEU A 210 -10.82 3.30 10.27
CA LEU A 210 -10.37 4.65 9.92
C LEU A 210 -9.47 5.26 10.99
N SER A 211 -9.89 5.24 12.26
CA SER A 211 -9.09 5.78 13.37
C SER A 211 -7.71 5.11 13.47
N ARG A 212 -7.66 3.79 13.39
CA ARG A 212 -6.39 3.04 13.37
C ARG A 212 -5.52 3.46 12.17
N PHE A 213 -6.12 3.61 10.99
CA PHE A 213 -5.37 4.06 9.82
C PHE A 213 -4.80 5.47 9.98
N LEU A 214 -5.58 6.39 10.57
CA LEU A 214 -5.13 7.76 10.88
C LEU A 214 -3.94 7.77 11.85
N GLU A 215 -3.93 6.90 12.86
CA GLU A 215 -2.80 6.74 13.77
C GLU A 215 -1.54 6.29 13.02
N GLY A 216 -1.64 5.24 12.20
CA GLY A 216 -0.49 4.75 11.44
C GLY A 216 0.01 5.72 10.37
N SER A 217 -0.90 6.41 9.67
CA SER A 217 -0.53 7.39 8.65
C SER A 217 0.09 8.66 9.26
N ALA A 218 -0.28 9.03 10.49
CA ALA A 218 0.36 10.10 11.23
C ALA A 218 1.82 9.77 11.53
N VAL A 219 2.11 8.55 11.99
CA VAL A 219 3.50 8.08 12.19
C VAL A 219 4.28 8.07 10.87
N SER A 220 3.62 7.71 9.76
CA SER A 220 4.20 7.75 8.42
C SER A 220 4.56 9.15 7.91
N MET A 221 4.16 10.24 8.57
CA MET A 221 4.58 11.60 8.24
C MET A 221 6.01 11.94 8.68
N LEU A 222 6.64 11.07 9.48
CA LEU A 222 7.98 11.32 10.03
C LEU A 222 9.04 11.68 8.97
N PRO A 223 9.16 11.01 7.81
CA PRO A 223 10.11 11.38 6.77
C PRO A 223 9.91 12.81 6.24
N ALA A 224 8.66 13.27 6.13
CA ALA A 224 8.35 14.64 5.71
C ALA A 224 8.78 15.66 6.77
N ALA A 225 8.54 15.38 8.06
CA ALA A 225 9.02 16.24 9.14
C ALA A 225 10.55 16.32 9.19
N ILE A 226 11.25 15.19 8.99
CA ILE A 226 12.72 15.14 8.89
C ILE A 226 13.23 16.02 7.75
N TYR A 227 12.57 15.97 6.58
CA TYR A 227 12.95 16.82 5.46
C TYR A 227 12.88 18.30 5.82
N VAL A 228 11.81 18.75 6.48
CA VAL A 228 11.66 20.17 6.87
C VAL A 228 12.80 20.64 7.77
N VAL A 229 13.19 19.81 8.75
CA VAL A 229 14.33 20.12 9.63
C VAL A 229 15.62 20.29 8.82
N ILE A 230 15.93 19.32 7.94
CA ILE A 230 17.16 19.34 7.14
C ILE A 230 17.15 20.53 6.17
N HIS A 231 16.03 20.73 5.48
CA HIS A 231 15.87 21.85 4.54
C HIS A 231 16.05 23.19 5.24
N SER A 232 15.42 23.39 6.40
CA SER A 232 15.55 24.63 7.17
C SER A 232 16.97 24.83 7.68
N ALA A 233 17.64 23.78 8.18
CA ALA A 233 19.02 23.85 8.63
C ALA A 233 19.96 24.28 7.49
N VAL A 234 19.83 23.68 6.30
CA VAL A 234 20.66 24.04 5.13
C VAL A 234 20.37 25.45 4.63
N MET A 235 19.10 25.89 4.64
CA MET A 235 18.77 27.27 4.25
C MET A 235 19.28 28.30 5.25
N SER A 236 19.35 27.96 6.55
CA SER A 236 19.85 28.85 7.59
C SER A 236 21.35 29.18 7.47
N THR A 237 22.14 28.29 6.85
CA THR A 237 23.57 28.52 6.63
C THR A 237 23.85 29.47 5.45
N GLY A 238 22.82 29.90 4.71
CA GLY A 238 22.96 30.83 3.59
C GLY A 238 23.68 30.25 2.37
N ILE A 239 23.84 28.92 2.30
CA ILE A 239 24.54 28.26 1.17
C ILE A 239 23.60 28.18 -0.02
N THR A 240 23.67 29.16 -0.90
CA THR A 240 22.91 29.19 -2.15
C THR A 240 23.78 28.69 -3.30
N GLY A 241 23.45 27.51 -3.85
CA GLY A 241 24.14 26.96 -5.02
C GLY A 241 23.30 25.91 -5.73
N TYR A 242 23.50 25.73 -7.04
CA TYR A 242 22.77 24.72 -7.81
C TYR A 242 22.91 23.31 -7.22
N ALA A 243 24.12 22.95 -6.78
CA ALA A 243 24.39 21.67 -6.16
C ALA A 243 23.61 21.45 -4.84
N THR A 244 23.40 22.50 -4.04
CA THR A 244 22.63 22.39 -2.79
C THR A 244 21.13 22.26 -3.06
N PHE A 245 20.59 22.97 -4.05
CA PHE A 245 19.20 22.79 -4.46
C PHE A 245 18.96 21.41 -5.09
N ALA A 246 19.89 20.92 -5.92
CA ALA A 246 19.78 19.60 -6.53
C ALA A 246 19.83 18.48 -5.47
N SER A 247 20.71 18.59 -4.47
CA SER A 247 20.80 17.60 -3.39
C SER A 247 19.57 17.63 -2.47
N LEU A 248 19.04 18.81 -2.14
CA LEU A 248 17.78 18.95 -1.40
C LEU A 248 16.59 18.40 -2.20
N GLY A 249 16.53 18.64 -3.50
CA GLY A 249 15.49 18.08 -4.37
C GLY A 249 15.54 16.55 -4.43
N ALA A 250 16.73 15.96 -4.52
CA ALA A 250 16.90 14.51 -4.45
C ALA A 250 16.49 13.94 -3.09
N LEU A 251 16.90 14.59 -1.99
CA LEU A 251 16.52 14.21 -0.63
C LEU A 251 15.00 14.29 -0.42
N PHE A 252 14.37 15.34 -0.95
CA PHE A 252 12.91 15.49 -0.94
C PHE A 252 12.25 14.29 -1.61
N GLY A 253 12.65 13.95 -2.83
CA GLY A 253 12.08 12.81 -3.57
C GLY A 253 12.18 11.49 -2.80
N ILE A 254 13.33 11.23 -2.17
CA ILE A 254 13.55 10.02 -1.36
C ILE A 254 12.64 10.01 -0.13
N LEU A 255 12.68 11.07 0.70
CA LEU A 255 11.87 11.14 1.93
C LEU A 255 10.37 11.15 1.63
N TRP A 256 9.95 11.75 0.52
CA TRP A 256 8.57 11.75 0.07
C TRP A 256 8.10 10.36 -0.35
N ALA A 257 8.94 9.61 -1.08
CA ALA A 257 8.65 8.23 -1.45
C ALA A 257 8.58 7.32 -0.22
N LEU A 258 9.42 7.55 0.80
CA LEU A 258 9.34 6.86 2.10
C LEU A 258 8.02 7.15 2.83
N MET A 259 7.58 8.41 2.83
CA MET A 259 6.29 8.80 3.39
C MET A 259 5.13 8.07 2.67
N ILE A 260 5.07 8.12 1.34
CA ILE A 260 4.02 7.46 0.55
C ILE A 260 4.03 5.95 0.78
N GLY A 261 5.20 5.32 0.75
CA GLY A 261 5.36 3.88 0.96
C GLY A 261 4.95 3.43 2.37
N SER A 262 5.27 4.22 3.40
CA SER A 262 4.87 3.92 4.78
C SER A 262 3.37 4.10 5.00
N ILE A 263 2.74 5.12 4.41
CA ILE A 263 1.26 5.25 4.42
C ILE A 263 0.62 4.07 3.69
N ALA A 264 1.19 3.63 2.55
CA ALA A 264 0.72 2.44 1.84
C ALA A 264 0.83 1.17 2.71
N ALA A 265 1.90 1.03 3.50
CA ALA A 265 2.05 -0.06 4.46
C ALA A 265 0.97 -0.03 5.54
N SER A 266 0.70 1.15 6.11
CA SER A 266 -0.40 1.35 7.05
C SER A 266 -1.76 0.92 6.46
N LEU A 267 -2.02 1.32 5.22
CA LEU A 267 -3.28 1.01 4.51
C LEU A 267 -3.41 -0.50 4.24
N SER A 268 -2.30 -1.13 3.85
CA SER A 268 -2.22 -2.57 3.62
C SER A 268 -2.57 -3.39 4.87
N ILE A 269 -2.08 -2.96 6.04
CA ILE A 269 -2.35 -3.61 7.33
C ILE A 269 -3.82 -3.46 7.72
N VAL A 270 -4.34 -2.22 7.70
CA VAL A 270 -5.70 -1.93 8.20
C VAL A 270 -6.79 -2.48 7.29
N LYS A 271 -6.67 -2.29 5.97
CA LYS A 271 -7.67 -2.76 4.99
C LYS A 271 -7.43 -4.20 4.53
N ARG A 272 -6.41 -4.88 5.06
CA ARG A 272 -6.04 -6.27 4.73
C ARG A 272 -5.97 -6.50 3.22
N ILE A 273 -5.23 -5.63 2.53
CA ILE A 273 -4.96 -5.73 1.08
C ILE A 273 -3.48 -6.02 0.85
N SER A 274 -3.13 -6.57 -0.31
CA SER A 274 -1.72 -6.78 -0.65
C SER A 274 -0.97 -5.44 -0.66
N GLY A 275 0.29 -5.46 -0.21
CA GLY A 275 1.12 -4.24 -0.15
C GLY A 275 1.27 -3.58 -1.52
N SER A 276 1.35 -4.39 -2.58
CA SER A 276 1.38 -3.92 -3.97
C SER A 276 0.14 -3.11 -4.35
N LYS A 277 -1.07 -3.60 -4.02
CA LYS A 277 -2.33 -2.88 -4.30
C LYS A 277 -2.40 -1.57 -3.51
N ALA A 278 -1.99 -1.59 -2.23
CA ALA A 278 -1.96 -0.39 -1.41
C ALA A 278 -0.99 0.66 -1.98
N LEU A 279 0.19 0.23 -2.42
CA LEU A 279 1.20 1.11 -3.01
C LEU A 279 0.72 1.72 -4.33
N ILE A 280 0.10 0.93 -5.22
CA ILE A 280 -0.49 1.44 -6.46
C ILE A 280 -1.52 2.54 -6.16
N ILE A 281 -2.43 2.30 -5.20
CA ILE A 281 -3.44 3.29 -4.81
C ILE A 281 -2.78 4.56 -4.27
N MET A 282 -1.78 4.42 -3.39
CA MET A 282 -1.07 5.58 -2.83
C MET A 282 -0.30 6.39 -3.87
N VAL A 283 0.33 5.73 -4.84
CA VAL A 283 1.02 6.41 -5.95
C VAL A 283 0.02 7.16 -6.83
N ILE A 284 -1.13 6.54 -7.15
CA ILE A 284 -2.20 7.23 -7.91
C ILE A 284 -2.70 8.45 -7.14
N VAL A 285 -2.98 8.31 -5.84
CA VAL A 285 -3.41 9.43 -4.99
C VAL A 285 -2.35 10.53 -4.94
N ALA A 286 -1.08 10.17 -4.77
CA ALA A 286 0.01 11.14 -4.76
C ALA A 286 0.13 11.89 -6.10
N TYR A 287 -0.02 11.19 -7.22
CA TYR A 287 0.01 11.79 -8.54
C TYR A 287 -1.17 12.75 -8.76
N LEU A 288 -2.38 12.35 -8.36
CA LEU A 288 -3.56 13.23 -8.40
C LEU A 288 -3.40 14.46 -7.49
N CYS A 289 -2.79 14.30 -6.32
CA CYS A 289 -2.47 15.41 -5.44
C CYS A 289 -1.45 16.36 -6.09
N MET A 290 -0.43 15.82 -6.76
CA MET A 290 0.58 16.59 -7.48
C MET A 290 -0.05 17.40 -8.64
N THR A 291 -0.92 16.80 -9.44
CA THR A 291 -1.59 17.51 -10.55
C THR A 291 -2.56 18.58 -10.05
N ALA A 292 -3.37 18.28 -9.02
CA ALA A 292 -4.25 19.25 -8.39
C ALA A 292 -3.47 20.43 -7.79
N GLN A 293 -2.33 20.14 -7.17
CA GLN A 293 -1.45 21.14 -6.61
C GLN A 293 -0.80 22.01 -7.70
N GLN A 294 -0.38 21.45 -8.84
CA GLN A 294 0.12 22.27 -9.95
C GLN A 294 -0.94 23.24 -10.47
N ALA A 295 -2.20 22.81 -10.58
CA ALA A 295 -3.31 23.68 -10.94
C ALA A 295 -3.54 24.80 -9.91
N LEU A 296 -3.35 24.52 -8.62
CA LEU A 296 -3.39 25.53 -7.55
C LEU A 296 -2.18 26.48 -7.65
N ILE A 297 -0.96 25.96 -7.76
CA ILE A 297 0.27 26.76 -7.83
C ILE A 297 0.23 27.77 -8.98
N VAL A 298 -0.16 27.35 -10.19
CA VAL A 298 -0.29 28.25 -11.35
C VAL A 298 -1.23 29.42 -11.06
N LYS A 299 -2.27 29.19 -10.24
CA LYS A 299 -3.24 30.22 -9.85
C LYS A 299 -2.76 31.08 -8.68
N TRP A 300 -1.91 30.54 -7.80
CA TRP A 300 -1.33 31.27 -6.67
C TRP A 300 -0.24 32.26 -7.08
N PHE A 301 0.40 32.06 -8.25
CA PHE A 301 1.41 32.97 -8.82
C PHE A 301 0.84 33.97 -9.84
N ALA A 302 -0.45 33.86 -10.19
CA ALA A 302 -1.09 34.65 -11.26
C ALA A 302 -1.76 35.95 -10.78
N THR A 303 -1.35 36.51 -9.64
CA THR A 303 -1.74 37.88 -9.26
C THR A 303 -0.49 38.72 -8.95
N PRO A 304 -0.30 39.87 -9.60
CA PRO A 304 0.73 40.85 -9.22
C PRO A 304 0.52 41.39 -7.79
#